data_AF-A0A2G9T3I4-F1
#
_entry.id   AF-A0A2G9T3I4-F1
#
_cell.length_a   1.000
_cell.length_b   1.000
_cell.length_c   1.000
_cell.angle_alpha   90.00
_cell.angle_beta   90.00
_cell.angle_gamma   90.00
#
_symmetry.space_group_name_H-M   'P 1'
#
loop_
_entity.id
_entity.type
_entity.pdbx_description
1 polymer ?
#
loop_
_entity_poly.entity_id
_entity_poly.type
_entity_poly.pdbx_seq_one_letter_code
_entity_poly.pdbx_strand_id
1 'polypeptide(L)'
;SWPPYCARHYAVTPLGTRSGLIQWVGGATPMFHIYRKWQLRQAQIKHSMERKNGVPATTAALDIDRPTDLFQKKMRGVFADNNVEAAIIADRSKWPHNLLREVFNSLVKETPKDLISR
;
A
#
# COMPACT_ATOMS: atom_id res chain seq x y z
N SER A 1 18.10 7.26 -30.73
CA SER A 1 16.73 7.63 -31.13
C SER A 1 15.89 7.81 -29.87
N TRP A 2 15.02 8.82 -29.82
CA TRP A 2 14.02 8.94 -28.76
C TRP A 2 13.08 7.72 -28.80
N PRO A 3 12.58 7.21 -27.66
CA PRO A 3 11.55 6.18 -27.71
C PRO A 3 10.36 6.72 -28.50
N PRO A 4 9.78 5.93 -29.42
CA PRO A 4 8.63 6.37 -30.20
C PRO A 4 7.46 6.65 -29.26
N TYR A 5 6.72 7.73 -29.53
CA TYR A 5 5.47 8.02 -28.84
C TYR A 5 4.48 6.88 -29.10
N CYS A 6 4.08 6.16 -28.04
CA CYS A 6 3.23 4.98 -28.15
C CYS A 6 2.26 4.91 -26.96
N ALA A 7 0.99 4.60 -27.25
CA ALA A 7 -0.01 4.21 -26.28
C ALA A 7 -0.25 2.70 -26.40
N ARG A 8 0.18 1.93 -25.39
CA ARG A 8 -0.02 0.47 -25.38
C ARG A 8 -1.50 0.14 -25.20
N HIS A 9 -1.99 -0.83 -25.97
CA HIS A 9 -3.35 -1.37 -25.90
C HIS A 9 -3.33 -2.91 -25.91
N TYR A 10 -4.45 -3.54 -25.58
CA TYR A 10 -4.64 -4.99 -25.65
C TYR A 10 -5.93 -5.29 -26.43
N ALA A 11 -6.00 -6.45 -27.08
CA ALA A 11 -7.18 -6.83 -27.85
C ALA A 11 -8.38 -7.19 -26.96
N VAL A 12 -9.58 -6.86 -27.45
CA VAL A 12 -10.87 -7.28 -26.88
C VAL A 12 -11.72 -7.83 -28.03
N THR A 13 -12.11 -9.10 -27.95
CA THR A 13 -12.88 -9.79 -29.00
C THR A 13 -14.26 -10.15 -28.48
N PRO A 14 -15.34 -9.42 -28.86
CA PRO A 14 -16.69 -9.77 -28.44
C PRO A 14 -17.11 -11.10 -29.06
N LEU A 15 -17.76 -11.96 -28.27
CA LEU A 15 -18.36 -13.23 -28.72
C LEU A 15 -19.90 -13.18 -28.70
N GLY A 16 -20.48 -12.13 -28.11
CA GLY A 16 -21.91 -11.87 -28.03
C GLY A 16 -22.21 -10.63 -27.18
N THR A 17 -23.47 -10.41 -26.83
CA THR A 17 -23.90 -9.23 -26.04
C THR A 17 -23.45 -9.25 -24.58
N ARG A 18 -23.08 -10.43 -24.06
CA ARG A 18 -22.68 -10.65 -22.66
C ARG A 18 -21.36 -11.42 -22.51
N SER A 19 -20.64 -11.67 -23.60
CA SER A 19 -19.42 -12.49 -23.58
C SER A 19 -18.38 -11.97 -24.58
N GLY A 20 -17.11 -12.21 -24.25
CA GLY A 20 -15.97 -11.80 -25.05
C GLY A 20 -14.66 -12.33 -24.48
N LEU A 21 -13.58 -12.16 -25.23
CA LEU A 21 -12.21 -12.50 -24.85
C LEU A 21 -11.43 -11.20 -24.63
N ILE A 22 -10.57 -11.19 -23.61
CA ILE A 22 -9.65 -10.08 -23.34
C ILE A 22 -8.24 -10.63 -23.39
N GLN A 23 -7.37 -9.98 -24.14
CA GLN A 23 -5.98 -10.37 -24.26
C GLN A 23 -5.25 -10.18 -22.92
N TRP A 24 -4.57 -11.23 -22.47
CA TRP A 24 -3.64 -11.15 -21.35
C TRP A 24 -2.34 -10.45 -21.77
N VAL A 25 -1.86 -9.49 -20.97
CA VAL A 25 -0.59 -8.81 -21.21
C VAL A 25 0.52 -9.52 -20.43
N GLY A 26 1.40 -10.20 -21.16
CA GLY A 26 2.61 -10.81 -20.59
C GLY A 26 3.69 -9.77 -20.28
N GLY A 27 4.53 -10.06 -19.27
CA GLY A 27 5.71 -9.25 -18.93
C GLY A 27 5.44 -7.93 -18.18
N ALA A 28 4.18 -7.57 -17.95
CA ALA A 28 3.84 -6.42 -17.13
C ALA A 28 4.01 -6.75 -15.64
N THR A 29 4.75 -5.92 -14.91
CA THR A 29 4.85 -6.02 -13.44
C THR A 29 3.90 -5.00 -12.81
N PRO A 30 2.92 -5.42 -11.98
CA PRO A 30 2.06 -4.49 -11.26
C PRO A 30 2.85 -3.64 -10.27
N MET A 31 2.58 -2.34 -10.23
CA MET A 31 3.25 -1.39 -9.32
C MET A 31 3.14 -1.80 -7.84
N PHE A 32 1.97 -2.30 -7.42
CA PHE A 32 1.75 -2.76 -6.05
C PHE A 32 2.67 -3.93 -5.64
N HIS A 33 3.10 -4.76 -6.60
CA HIS A 33 4.01 -5.88 -6.33
C HIS A 33 5.39 -5.40 -5.83
N ILE A 34 5.87 -4.29 -6.39
CA ILE A 34 7.14 -3.66 -6.00
C ILE A 34 7.05 -3.19 -4.54
N TYR A 35 5.98 -2.48 -4.21
CA TYR A 35 5.70 -2.00 -2.85
C TYR A 35 5.57 -3.17 -1.86
N ARG A 36 4.83 -4.23 -2.22
CA ARG A 36 4.65 -5.42 -1.36
C ARG A 36 5.98 -6.14 -1.07
N LYS A 37 6.85 -6.28 -2.08
CA LYS A 37 8.20 -6.84 -1.88
C LYS A 37 9.02 -6.01 -0.89
N TRP A 38 8.94 -4.69 -0.97
CA TRP A 38 9.58 -3.82 0.01
C TRP A 38 9.01 -4.01 1.41
N GLN A 39 7.69 -4.07 1.59
CA GLN A 39 7.06 -4.33 2.90
C GLN A 39 7.52 -5.66 3.52
N LEU A 40 7.60 -6.73 2.72
CA LEU A 40 8.12 -8.03 3.15
C LEU A 40 9.56 -7.93 3.64
N ARG A 41 10.43 -7.24 2.90
CA ARG A 41 11.82 -7.01 3.32
C ARG A 41 11.89 -6.23 4.64
N GLN A 42 11.06 -5.21 4.82
CA GLN A 42 11.01 -4.44 6.08
C GLN A 42 10.56 -5.31 7.26
N ALA A 43 9.53 -6.14 7.07
CA ALA A 43 9.08 -7.08 8.11
C ALA A 43 10.17 -8.10 8.48
N GLN A 44 10.91 -8.61 7.48
CA GLN A 44 12.03 -9.54 7.70
C GLN A 44 13.17 -8.90 8.50
N ILE A 45 13.50 -7.64 8.21
CA ILE A 45 14.52 -6.88 8.93
C ILE A 45 14.10 -6.64 10.39
N LYS A 46 12.85 -6.23 10.63
CA LYS A 46 12.34 -6.04 12.00
C LYS A 46 12.41 -7.33 12.80
N HIS A 47 11.93 -8.43 12.23
CA HIS A 47 11.95 -9.74 12.89
C HIS A 47 13.38 -10.26 13.13
N SER A 48 14.34 -9.95 12.26
CA SER A 48 15.74 -10.35 12.49
C SER A 48 16.41 -9.54 13.62
N MET A 49 16.05 -8.26 13.77
CA MET A 49 16.51 -7.42 14.87
C MET A 49 15.93 -7.88 16.22
N GLU A 50 14.64 -8.22 16.28
CA GLU A 50 13.96 -8.68 17.50
C GLU A 50 14.54 -10.00 18.04
N ARG A 51 14.88 -10.94 17.14
CA ARG A 51 15.58 -12.18 17.53
C ARG A 51 16.95 -11.94 18.15
N LYS A 52 17.67 -10.89 17.73
CA LYS A 52 18.97 -10.52 18.30
C LYS A 52 18.84 -9.95 19.73
N ASN A 53 17.67 -9.44 20.09
CA ASN A 53 17.37 -8.89 21.40
C ASN A 53 16.77 -9.94 22.37
N GLY A 54 16.82 -11.24 22.04
CA GLY A 54 16.43 -12.32 22.95
C GLY A 54 14.93 -12.59 23.05
N VAL A 55 14.10 -11.99 22.18
CA VAL A 55 12.66 -12.28 22.11
C VAL A 55 12.46 -13.60 21.35
N PRO A 56 11.72 -14.59 21.91
CA PRO A 56 11.53 -15.88 21.25
C PRO A 56 10.80 -15.71 19.91
N ALA A 57 11.33 -16.33 18.87
CA ALA A 57 10.77 -16.27 17.52
C ALA A 57 9.41 -16.99 17.48
N THR A 58 8.32 -16.23 17.54
CA THR A 58 7.01 -16.78 17.21
C THR A 58 6.94 -17.02 15.70
N THR A 59 6.40 -18.16 15.29
CA THR A 59 6.13 -18.59 13.91
C THR A 59 5.10 -17.72 13.16
N ALA A 60 4.82 -16.51 13.64
CA ALA A 60 3.96 -15.55 12.96
C ALA A 60 4.64 -15.12 11.66
N ALA A 61 4.16 -15.67 10.55
CA ALA A 61 4.53 -15.24 9.21
C ALA A 61 4.54 -13.71 9.14
N LEU A 62 5.62 -13.13 8.62
CA LEU A 62 5.83 -11.71 8.32
C LEU A 62 4.52 -10.91 8.25
N ASP A 63 4.09 -10.37 9.39
CA ASP A 63 2.75 -9.80 9.50
C ASP A 63 2.78 -8.41 8.85
N ILE A 64 2.27 -8.35 7.62
CA ILE A 64 2.13 -7.10 6.88
C ILE A 64 0.68 -6.70 6.95
N ASP A 65 0.42 -5.61 7.66
CA ASP A 65 -0.88 -4.96 7.72
C ASP A 65 -1.43 -4.76 6.30
N ARG A 66 -2.73 -5.06 6.11
CA ARG A 66 -3.41 -4.68 4.87
C ARG A 66 -3.38 -3.15 4.76
N PRO A 67 -3.39 -2.58 3.54
CA PRO A 67 -3.34 -1.13 3.37
C PRO A 67 -4.40 -0.37 4.18
N THR A 68 -5.62 -0.92 4.24
CA THR A 68 -6.72 -0.36 5.05
C THR A 68 -6.39 -0.37 6.54
N ASP A 69 -5.84 -1.46 7.05
CA ASP A 69 -5.55 -1.64 8.48
C ASP A 69 -4.42 -0.70 8.90
N LEU A 70 -3.36 -0.61 8.08
CA LEU A 70 -2.25 0.33 8.28
C LEU A 70 -2.75 1.78 8.33
N PHE A 71 -3.57 2.18 7.36
CA PHE A 71 -4.14 3.53 7.32
C PHE A 71 -5.01 3.81 8.55
N GLN A 72 -5.93 2.92 8.90
CA GLN A 72 -6.79 3.10 10.06
C GLN A 72 -6.00 3.14 11.37
N LYS A 73 -4.95 2.32 11.50
CA LYS A 73 -4.05 2.32 12.67
C LYS A 73 -3.38 3.69 12.83
N LYS A 74 -2.88 4.28 11.75
CA LYS A 74 -2.28 5.63 11.76
C LYS A 74 -3.33 6.71 12.08
N MET A 75 -4.50 6.65 11.46
CA MET A 75 -5.60 7.58 11.73
C MET A 75 -6.04 7.55 13.19
N ARG A 76 -6.19 6.35 13.78
CA ARG A 76 -6.53 6.20 15.21
C ARG A 76 -5.49 6.85 16.12
N GLY A 77 -4.20 6.74 15.81
CA GLY A 77 -3.13 7.42 16.55
C GLY A 77 -3.30 8.95 16.49
N VAL A 78 -3.39 9.50 15.28
CA VAL A 78 -3.53 10.95 15.08
C VAL A 78 -4.82 11.50 15.71
N PHE A 79 -5.92 10.75 15.67
CA PHE A 79 -7.16 11.14 16.35
C PHE A 79 -7.04 11.15 17.86
N ALA A 80 -6.33 10.18 18.45
CA ALA A 80 -6.06 10.16 19.88
C ALA A 80 -5.17 11.34 20.29
N ASP A 81 -4.10 11.62 19.52
CA ASP A 81 -3.16 12.71 19.80
C ASP A 81 -3.81 14.09 19.72
N ASN A 82 -4.82 14.25 18.86
CA ASN A 82 -5.57 15.50 18.66
C ASN A 82 -6.90 15.55 19.42
N ASN A 83 -7.19 14.58 20.29
CA ASN A 83 -8.43 14.48 21.08
C ASN A 83 -9.71 14.66 20.24
N VAL A 84 -9.77 14.03 19.06
CA VAL A 84 -10.92 14.15 18.16
C VAL A 84 -12.13 13.41 18.74
N GLU A 85 -13.29 14.07 18.73
CA GLU A 85 -14.53 13.50 19.27
C GLU A 85 -14.95 12.21 18.54
N ALA A 86 -15.46 11.24 19.30
CA ALA A 86 -15.91 9.95 18.78
C ALA A 86 -17.01 10.09 17.70
N ALA A 87 -17.87 11.11 17.82
CA ALA A 87 -18.93 11.39 16.84
C ALA A 87 -18.36 11.79 15.47
N ILE A 88 -17.22 12.50 15.45
CA ILE A 88 -16.50 12.87 14.21
C ILE A 88 -15.78 11.63 13.65
N ILE A 89 -15.17 10.82 14.50
CA ILE A 89 -14.46 9.60 14.09
C ILE A 89 -15.41 8.62 13.39
N ALA A 90 -16.65 8.49 13.88
CA ALA A 90 -17.66 7.60 13.32
C ALA A 90 -18.12 7.98 11.89
N ASP A 91 -18.01 9.26 11.51
CA ASP A 91 -18.43 9.77 10.22
C ASP A 91 -17.24 10.27 9.40
N ARG A 92 -16.79 9.43 8.45
CA ARG A 92 -15.64 9.72 7.58
C ARG A 92 -15.77 11.01 6.79
N SER A 93 -16.99 11.45 6.49
CA SER A 93 -17.21 12.70 5.74
C SER A 93 -16.82 13.95 6.54
N LYS A 94 -16.80 13.84 7.88
CA LYS A 94 -16.48 14.92 8.81
C LYS A 94 -15.02 14.94 9.26
N TRP A 95 -14.20 14.01 8.76
CA TRP A 95 -12.81 13.89 9.19
C TRP A 95 -12.00 15.15 8.86
N PRO A 96 -11.22 15.70 9.81
CA PRO A 96 -10.43 16.89 9.58
C PRO A 96 -9.38 16.70 8.49
N HIS A 97 -9.40 17.57 7.46
CA HIS A 97 -8.51 17.47 6.29
C HIS A 97 -7.02 17.61 6.63
N ASN A 98 -6.70 18.43 7.63
CA ASN A 98 -5.33 18.60 8.12
C ASN A 98 -4.76 17.28 8.67
N LEU A 99 -5.56 16.51 9.42
CA LEU A 99 -5.14 15.23 10.00
C LEU A 99 -4.98 14.15 8.92
N LEU A 100 -5.88 14.14 7.92
CA LEU A 100 -5.73 13.30 6.74
C LEU A 100 -4.42 13.58 5.99
N ARG A 101 -4.09 14.86 5.79
CA ARG A 101 -2.84 15.29 5.16
C ARG A 101 -1.62 14.88 5.98
N GLU A 102 -1.70 14.99 7.30
CA GLU A 102 -0.63 14.56 8.21
C GLU A 102 -0.35 13.06 8.07
N VAL A 103 -1.38 12.21 8.14
CA VAL A 103 -1.25 10.76 7.96
C VAL A 103 -0.68 10.42 6.59
N PHE A 104 -1.18 11.07 5.53
CA PHE A 104 -0.64 10.90 4.18
C PHE A 104 0.85 11.22 4.13
N ASN A 105 1.26 12.37 4.66
CA ASN A 105 2.67 12.78 4.67
C ASN A 105 3.55 11.83 5.49
N SER A 106 3.04 11.28 6.60
CA SER A 106 3.73 10.23 7.36
C SER A 106 3.97 8.98 6.52
N LEU A 107 2.92 8.47 5.85
CA LEU A 107 3.01 7.25 5.02
C LEU A 107 3.94 7.44 3.82
N VAL A 108 3.94 8.63 3.22
CA VAL A 108 4.87 8.99 2.14
C VAL A 108 6.31 9.02 2.64
N LYS A 109 6.57 9.57 3.83
CA LYS A 109 7.92 9.61 4.42
C LYS A 109 8.46 8.23 4.77
N GLU A 110 7.59 7.30 5.17
CA GLU A 110 7.96 5.92 5.50
C GLU A 110 8.38 5.09 4.27
N THR A 111 7.87 5.44 3.09
CA THR A 111 8.11 4.69 1.86
C THR A 111 9.26 5.33 1.05
N PRO A 112 10.30 4.57 0.66
CA PRO A 112 11.37 5.11 -0.18
C PRO A 112 10.85 5.62 -1.52
N LYS A 113 11.36 6.77 -1.97
CA LYS A 113 10.95 7.41 -3.24
C LYS A 113 11.52 6.71 -4.49
N ASP A 114 12.52 5.85 -4.30
CA ASP A 114 13.31 5.20 -5.34
C ASP A 114 12.91 3.75 -5.60
N LEU A 115 11.74 3.30 -5.11
CA LEU A 115 11.27 1.92 -5.25
C LEU A 115 11.14 1.45 -6.71
N ILE A 116 10.85 2.36 -7.63
CA ILE A 116 10.61 2.05 -9.06
C ILE A 116 11.87 2.25 -9.90
N SER A 117 12.73 3.20 -9.51
CA SER A 117 13.94 3.56 -10.26
C SER A 117 15.13 2.65 -9.97
N ARG A 118 15.04 1.80 -8.95
CA ARG A 118 16.02 0.76 -8.61
C ARG A 118 15.75 -0.54 -9.35
#